data_AF-A0A9D4A250-F1
#
_entry.id   AF-A0A9D4A250-F1
#
_cell.length_a   1.000
_cell.length_b   1.000
_cell.length_c   1.000
_cell.angle_alpha   90.00
_cell.angle_beta   90.00
_cell.angle_gamma   90.00
#
_symmetry.space_group_name_H-M   'P 1'
#
loop_
_entity.id
_entity.type
_entity.pdbx_description
1 polymer ?
#
loop_
_entity_poly.entity_id
_entity_poly.type
_entity_poly.pdbx_seq_one_letter_code
_entity_poly.pdbx_strand_id
1 'polypeptide(L)'
;MKLWNLVYTSTYAATHRPDIVRCLTVMHGLGTLSASHDGSIMLWAQSGKVLMVMVGHTSIVYSVDAHVSGLIVNGSEDHIAKI
;
A
#
# COMPACT_ATOMS: atom_id res chain seq x y z
N MET A 1 -5.92 -3.63 6.44
CA MET A 1 -5.08 -2.59 7.07
C MET A 1 -5.87 -1.94 8.20
N LYS A 2 -5.23 -1.61 9.33
CA LYS A 2 -5.90 -0.96 10.46
C LYS A 2 -5.27 0.41 10.68
N LEU A 3 -6.09 1.46 10.62
CA LEU A 3 -5.66 2.83 10.91
C LEU A 3 -6.05 3.16 12.35
N TRP A 4 -5.12 3.74 13.10
CA TRP A 4 -5.35 4.18 14.46
C TRP A 4 -5.23 5.71 14.52
N ASN A 5 -6.28 6.36 15.01
CA ASN A 5 -6.22 7.77 15.37
C ASN A 5 -5.79 7.89 16.85
N LEU A 6 -5.05 8.94 17.19
CA LEU A 6 -4.63 9.27 18.57
C LEU A 6 -5.81 9.44 19.54
N VAL A 7 -7.03 9.57 19.02
CA VAL A 7 -8.29 9.59 19.80
C VAL A 7 -8.85 8.18 20.06
N TYR A 8 -8.01 7.14 20.03
CA TYR A 8 -8.32 5.73 20.31
C TYR A 8 -9.36 5.05 19.41
N THR A 9 -9.76 5.67 18.30
CA THR A 9 -10.65 5.04 17.32
C THR A 9 -9.83 4.31 16.27
N SER A 10 -10.07 3.00 16.17
CA SER A 10 -9.53 2.21 15.08
C SER A 10 -10.53 2.12 13.95
N THR A 11 -10.14 2.55 12.75
CA THR A 11 -10.96 2.36 11.55
C THR A 11 -10.40 1.19 10.77
N TYR A 12 -11.27 0.21 10.48
CA TYR A 12 -10.95 -0.87 9.57
C TYR A 12 -11.13 -0.35 8.14
N ALA A 13 -10.05 -0.40 7.37
CA ALA A 13 -10.11 -0.18 5.94
C ALA A 13 -10.40 -1.52 5.24
N ALA A 14 -10.75 -1.45 3.95
CA ALA A 14 -10.75 -2.65 3.11
C ALA A 14 -9.40 -3.38 3.24
N THR A 15 -9.37 -4.65 2.88
CA THR A 15 -8.14 -5.44 2.89
C THR A 15 -7.71 -5.72 1.46
N HIS A 16 -6.43 -6.01 1.28
CA HIS A 16 -6.00 -6.83 0.15
C HIS A 16 -6.81 -8.14 0.13
N ARG A 17 -6.61 -8.98 -0.89
CA ARG A 17 -7.00 -10.40 -0.73
C ARG A 17 -6.41 -10.93 0.58
N PRO A 18 -7.03 -11.95 1.21
CA PRO A 18 -6.61 -12.46 2.52
C PRO A 18 -5.18 -13.03 2.45
N ASP A 19 -4.22 -12.13 2.54
CA ASP A 19 -2.81 -12.33 2.30
C ASP A 19 -2.03 -11.27 3.09
N ILE A 20 -0.72 -11.51 3.23
CA ILE A 20 0.12 -10.78 4.15
C ILE A 20 0.55 -9.44 3.53
N VAL A 21 0.38 -8.37 4.29
CA VAL A 21 0.96 -7.05 3.97
C VAL A 21 2.42 -7.03 4.42
N ARG A 22 3.34 -6.74 3.51
CA ARG A 22 4.79 -6.74 3.78
C ARG A 22 5.37 -5.37 4.10
N CYS A 23 4.82 -4.33 3.48
CA CYS A 23 5.36 -2.98 3.59
C CYS A 23 4.23 -1.97 3.67
N LEU A 24 4.50 -0.88 4.40
CA LEU A 24 3.66 0.30 4.49
C LEU A 24 4.55 1.54 4.35
N THR A 25 4.12 2.50 3.53
CA THR A 25 4.79 3.81 3.42
C THR A 25 3.75 4.93 3.36
N VAL A 26 4.16 6.15 3.71
CA VAL A 26 3.29 7.33 3.67
C VAL A 26 3.54 8.07 2.36
N MET A 27 2.45 8.36 1.65
CA MET A 27 2.47 9.26 0.51
C MET A 27 1.97 10.62 0.96
N HIS A 28 2.91 11.55 1.15
CA HIS A 28 2.64 12.89 1.69
C HIS A 28 1.51 13.59 0.95
N GLY A 29 0.52 14.09 1.71
CA GLY A 29 -0.62 14.84 1.18
C GLY A 29 -1.73 13.98 0.55
N LEU A 30 -1.53 12.67 0.37
CA LEU A 30 -2.56 11.80 -0.20
C LEU A 30 -3.00 10.68 0.75
N GLY A 31 -2.05 9.99 1.39
CA GLY A 31 -2.39 8.91 2.30
C GLY A 31 -1.28 7.91 2.54
N THR A 32 -1.61 6.62 2.52
CA THR A 32 -0.68 5.52 2.84
C THR A 32 -0.69 4.49 1.73
N LEU A 33 0.47 3.94 1.38
CA LEU A 33 0.60 2.80 0.49
C LEU A 33 0.85 1.53 1.30
N SER A 34 0.30 0.42 0.82
CA SER A 34 0.58 -0.91 1.34
C SER A 34 0.92 -1.89 0.22
N ALA A 35 1.96 -2.70 0.42
CA ALA A 35 2.37 -3.76 -0.50
C ALA A 35 2.06 -5.14 0.09
N SER A 36 1.61 -6.05 -0.76
CA SER A 36 1.09 -7.37 -0.38
C SER A 36 1.75 -8.52 -1.15
N HIS A 37 1.63 -9.73 -0.63
CA HIS A 37 2.07 -10.95 -1.31
C HIS A 37 1.23 -11.30 -2.53
N ASP A 38 -0.02 -10.83 -2.58
CA ASP A 38 -0.92 -11.03 -3.71
C ASP A 38 -0.49 -10.25 -4.97
N GLY A 39 0.71 -9.67 -4.99
CA GLY A 39 1.26 -8.88 -6.09
C GLY A 39 0.65 -7.49 -6.24
N SER A 40 -0.21 -7.08 -5.29
CA SER A 40 -0.88 -5.79 -5.35
C SER A 40 -0.30 -4.77 -4.39
N ILE A 41 -0.38 -3.51 -4.80
CA ILE A 41 -0.10 -2.35 -3.96
C ILE A 41 -1.39 -1.54 -3.88
N MET A 42 -1.80 -1.17 -2.68
CA MET A 42 -3.00 -0.36 -2.47
C MET A 42 -2.64 1.00 -1.88
N LEU A 43 -3.26 2.05 -2.40
CA LEU A 43 -3.22 3.40 -1.85
C LEU A 43 -4.49 3.66 -1.05
N TRP A 44 -4.32 4.17 0.15
CA TRP A 44 -5.39 4.40 1.12
C TRP A 44 -5.47 5.88 1.46
N ALA A 45 -6.68 6.42 1.45
CA ALA A 45 -6.95 7.73 2.05
C ALA A 45 -6.82 7.64 3.57
N GLN A 46 -6.59 8.79 4.22
CA GLN A 46 -6.63 8.91 5.68
C GLN A 46 -8.00 8.54 6.27
N SER A 47 -9.06 8.55 5.48
CA SER A 47 -10.39 8.08 5.87
C SER A 47 -10.53 6.55 5.91
N GLY A 48 -9.50 5.80 5.49
CA GLY A 48 -9.53 4.34 5.36
C GLY A 48 -10.15 3.84 4.05
N LYS A 49 -10.54 4.73 3.14
CA LYS A 49 -11.01 4.35 1.79
C LYS A 49 -9.83 3.98 0.89
N VAL A 50 -10.00 2.96 0.06
CA VAL A 50 -9.06 2.66 -1.04
C VAL A 50 -9.19 3.77 -2.08
N LEU A 51 -8.08 4.42 -2.40
CA LEU A 51 -7.97 5.40 -3.47
C LEU A 51 -7.54 4.74 -4.79
N MET A 52 -6.63 3.76 -4.72
CA MET A 52 -6.09 3.09 -5.90
C MET A 52 -5.64 1.67 -5.56
N VAL A 53 -5.78 0.78 -6.53
CA VAL A 53 -5.18 -0.57 -6.50
C VAL A 53 -4.27 -0.69 -7.72
N MET A 54 -2.99 -0.87 -7.47
CA MET A 54 -1.98 -1.10 -8.49
C MET A 54 -1.73 -2.60 -8.58
N VAL A 55 -1.94 -3.14 -9.77
CA VAL A 55 -1.78 -4.57 -10.07
C VAL A 55 -0.81 -4.74 -11.23
N GLY A 56 -0.11 -5.87 -11.25
CA GLY A 56 0.73 -6.26 -12.38
C GLY A 56 2.04 -6.92 -12.00
N HIS A 57 2.40 -6.98 -10.71
CA HIS A 57 3.39 -7.95 -10.26
C HIS A 57 2.77 -9.34 -10.27
N THR A 58 3.57 -10.33 -10.63
CA THR A 58 3.15 -11.73 -10.66
C THR A 58 3.53 -12.48 -9.39
N SER A 59 4.30 -11.84 -8.50
CA SER A 59 4.68 -12.37 -7.19
C SER A 59 4.69 -11.29 -6.11
N ILE A 60 5.14 -11.66 -4.92
CA ILE A 60 5.18 -10.85 -3.70
C ILE A 60 5.81 -9.49 -3.97
N VAL A 61 5.17 -8.40 -3.53
CA VAL A 61 5.79 -7.08 -3.48
C VAL A 61 6.44 -6.89 -2.12
N TYR A 62 7.76 -6.79 -2.08
CA TYR A 62 8.51 -6.69 -0.83
C TYR A 62 8.59 -5.28 -0.29
N SER A 63 8.68 -4.30 -1.17
CA SER A 63 8.90 -2.90 -0.79
C SER A 63 8.16 -1.97 -1.73
N VAL A 64 7.71 -0.85 -1.16
CA VAL A 64 7.11 0.27 -1.87
C VAL A 64 7.57 1.56 -1.20
N ASP A 65 7.89 2.57 -2.02
CA ASP A 65 8.21 3.91 -1.57
C ASP A 65 7.50 4.97 -2.44
N ALA A 66 7.26 6.14 -1.86
CA ALA A 66 6.56 7.23 -2.50
C ALA A 66 7.34 8.54 -2.43
N HIS A 67 7.46 9.19 -3.58
CA HIS A 67 8.03 10.53 -3.66
C HIS A 67 6.94 11.60 -3.54
N VAL A 68 7.29 12.77 -3.02
CA VAL A 68 6.41 13.95 -2.89
C VAL A 68 5.83 14.42 -4.23
N SER A 69 6.49 14.10 -5.36
CA SER A 69 5.95 14.39 -6.70
C SER A 69 4.79 13.49 -7.13
N GLY A 70 4.47 12.44 -6.36
CA GLY A 70 3.48 11.43 -6.71
C GLY A 70 4.04 10.21 -7.44
N LEU A 71 5.37 10.08 -7.55
CA LEU A 71 6.01 8.88 -8.08
C LEU A 71 5.97 7.75 -7.05
N ILE A 72 5.71 6.52 -7.48
CA ILE A 72 5.63 5.35 -6.60
C ILE A 72 6.59 4.28 -7.12
N VAL A 73 7.64 3.98 -6.35
CA VAL A 73 8.58 2.92 -6.69
C VAL A 73 8.30 1.67 -5.88
N ASN A 74 8.49 0.50 -6.46
CA ASN A 74 8.28 -0.76 -5.78
C ASN A 74 9.17 -1.86 -6.35
N GLY A 75 9.37 -2.92 -5.56
CA GLY A 75 10.17 -4.07 -5.94
C GLY A 75 9.50 -5.38 -5.52
N SER A 76 9.52 -6.35 -6.43
CA SER A 76 8.85 -7.64 -6.25
C SER A 76 9.81 -8.81 -6.41
N GLU A 77 9.41 -9.96 -5.86
CA GLU A 77 10.04 -11.26 -6.06
C GLU A 77 10.02 -11.70 -7.53
N ASP A 78 9.16 -11.11 -8.37
CA ASP A 78 9.11 -11.39 -9.82
C ASP A 78 10.33 -10.85 -10.60
N HIS A 79 11.35 -10.37 -9.89
CA HIS A 79 12.58 -9.76 -10.42
C HIS A 79 12.36 -8.43 -11.14
N ILE A 80 11.20 -7.80 -10.96
CA ILE A 80 10.86 -6.51 -11.56
C ILE A 80 10.71 -5.45 -10.46
N ALA A 81 11.30 -4.28 -10.72
CA ALA A 81 10.96 -3.05 -10.03
C ALA A 81 10.11 -2.17 -10.95
N LYS A 82 9.04 -1.58 -10.41
CA LYS A 82 8.18 -0.64 -11.16
C LYS A 82 8.18 0.73 -10.52
N ILE A 83 7.90 1.73 -11.35
CA ILE A 83 7.87 3.17 -11.03
C ILE A 83 6.58 3.75 -11.60
#